data_AF-A0A6G5AHF2-F1
#
_entry.id   AF-A0A6G5AHF2-F1
#
_cell.length_a   1.000
_cell.length_b   1.000
_cell.length_c   1.000
_cell.angle_alpha   90.00
_cell.angle_beta   90.00
_cell.angle_gamma   90.00
#
_symmetry.space_group_name_H-M   'P 1'
#
loop_
_entity.id
_entity.type
_entity.pdbx_description
1 polymer ?
#
loop_
_entity_poly.entity_id
_entity_poly.type
_entity_poly.pdbx_seq_one_letter_code
_entity_poly.pdbx_strand_id
1 'polypeptide(L)'
;MGKKLQEKLEGSHVVKIFRYVDDFLVILNCKSSMFHSLATQTIGVFENCLQPLVVTHEMPDNDKLRFLDLNLVFSPQHICWCYEPRAQKPLLPFLLLTAR
;
A
#
# COMPACT_ATOMS: atom_id res chain seq x y z
N MET A 1 -6.70 -7.69 9.56
CA MET A 1 -5.48 -6.98 10.05
C MET A 1 -5.06 -7.63 11.36
N GLY A 2 -3.77 -7.83 11.64
CA GLY A 2 -3.36 -8.40 12.92
C GLY A 2 -3.62 -7.41 14.05
N LYS A 3 -4.28 -7.82 15.14
CA LYS A 3 -4.67 -6.95 16.27
C LYS A 3 -3.52 -6.06 16.77
N LYS A 4 -2.33 -6.64 16.89
CA LYS A 4 -1.10 -5.98 17.33
C LYS A 4 -0.64 -4.81 16.45
N LEU A 5 -0.87 -4.88 15.13
CA LEU A 5 -0.52 -3.80 14.20
C LEU A 5 -1.52 -2.65 14.31
N GLN A 6 -2.81 -2.98 14.48
CA GLN A 6 -3.87 -2.00 14.62
C GLN A 6 -3.71 -1.20 15.91
N GLU A 7 -3.47 -1.87 17.04
CA GLU A 7 -3.22 -1.24 18.34
C GLU A 7 -2.01 -0.28 18.33
N LYS A 8 -0.93 -0.64 17.63
CA LYS A 8 0.27 0.22 17.52
C LYS A 8 0.09 1.42 16.60
N LEU A 9 -0.88 1.38 15.71
CA LEU A 9 -1.16 2.44 14.75
C LEU A 9 -2.37 3.28 15.17
N GLU A 10 -3.13 2.86 16.18
CA GLU A 10 -4.16 3.67 16.83
C GLU A 10 -3.55 4.95 17.42
N GLY A 11 -4.12 6.10 17.08
CA GLY A 11 -3.60 7.41 17.47
C GLY A 11 -2.46 7.95 16.61
N SER A 12 -2.05 7.25 15.55
CA SER A 12 -1.04 7.72 14.59
C SER A 12 -1.65 8.58 13.47
N HIS A 13 -0.80 9.07 12.56
CA HIS A 13 -1.21 9.74 11.32
C HIS A 13 -1.77 8.78 10.25
N VAL A 14 -1.87 7.49 10.53
CA VAL A 14 -2.45 6.50 9.61
C VAL A 14 -3.97 6.64 9.60
N VAL A 15 -4.52 6.99 8.43
CA VAL A 15 -5.97 7.12 8.20
C VAL A 15 -6.59 5.77 7.91
N LYS A 16 -5.94 5.01 7.01
CA LYS A 16 -6.49 3.78 6.47
C LYS A 16 -5.39 2.85 6.02
N ILE A 17 -5.61 1.56 6.23
CA ILE A 17 -4.78 0.50 5.69
C ILE A 17 -5.69 -0.42 4.89
N PHE A 18 -5.36 -0.61 3.62
CA PHE A 18 -5.91 -1.66 2.78
C PHE A 18 -4.93 -2.81 2.74
N ARG A 19 -5.41 -4.02 2.93
CA ARG A 19 -4.61 -5.24 2.86
C ARG A 19 -5.21 -6.16 1.80
N TYR A 20 -4.37 -6.65 0.91
CA TYR A 20 -4.72 -7.69 -0.03
C TYR A 20 -3.67 -8.80 0.02
N VAL A 21 -4.03 -9.93 0.62
CA VAL A 21 -3.11 -11.05 0.92
C VAL A 21 -1.89 -10.55 1.72
N ASP A 22 -0.76 -10.30 1.04
CA ASP A 22 0.51 -9.87 1.63
C ASP A 22 0.86 -8.41 1.30
N ASP A 23 0.17 -7.79 0.34
CA ASP A 23 0.36 -6.40 -0.04
C ASP A 23 -0.45 -5.46 0.87
N PHE A 24 0.16 -4.34 1.25
CA PHE A 24 -0.47 -3.29 2.06
C PHE A 24 -0.40 -1.93 1.37
N LEU A 25 -1.52 -1.22 1.34
CA LEU A 25 -1.59 0.20 0.98
C LEU A 25 -1.93 0.99 2.24
N VAL A 26 -1.05 1.91 2.63
CA VAL A 26 -1.19 2.71 3.83
C VAL A 26 -1.42 4.17 3.44
N ILE A 27 -2.51 4.77 3.91
CA ILE A 27 -2.84 6.18 3.71
C ILE A 27 -2.52 6.95 4.98
N LEU A 28 -1.69 7.99 4.84
CA LEU A 28 -1.29 8.89 5.92
C LEU A 28 -1.97 10.26 5.76
N ASN A 29 -2.42 10.85 6.86
CA ASN A 29 -2.87 12.24 6.91
C ASN A 29 -1.78 13.10 7.53
N CYS A 30 -0.97 13.69 6.65
CA CYS A 30 0.12 14.56 7.06
C CYS A 30 0.46 15.59 5.96
N LYS A 31 1.15 16.66 6.35
CA LYS A 31 1.74 17.61 5.40
C LYS A 31 2.90 16.95 4.66
N SER A 32 3.16 17.38 3.42
CA SER A 32 4.25 16.83 2.58
C SER A 32 5.62 16.89 3.26
N SER A 33 5.88 17.93 4.07
CA SER A 33 7.14 18.06 4.82
C SER A 33 7.35 16.98 5.91
N MET A 34 6.28 16.34 6.37
CA MET A 34 6.31 15.28 7.40
C MET A 34 6.14 13.87 6.80
N PHE A 35 5.80 13.77 5.52
CA PHE A 35 5.44 12.51 4.89
C PHE A 35 6.56 11.48 5.03
N HIS A 36 7.78 11.84 4.65
CA HIS A 36 8.91 10.91 4.67
C HIS A 36 9.20 10.38 6.08
N SER A 37 9.23 11.25 7.09
CA SER A 37 9.51 10.83 8.47
C SER A 37 8.41 9.92 9.03
N LEU A 38 7.14 10.24 8.78
CA LEU A 38 6.00 9.43 9.22
C LEU A 38 5.93 8.10 8.47
N ALA A 39 6.24 8.08 7.17
CA ALA A 39 6.30 6.87 6.37
C ALA A 39 7.40 5.93 6.89
N THR A 40 8.60 6.44 7.16
CA THR A 40 9.69 5.64 7.76
C THR A 40 9.31 5.09 9.14
N GLN A 41 8.68 5.90 10.00
CA GLN A 41 8.19 5.41 11.30
C GLN A 41 7.16 4.29 11.14
N THR A 42 6.22 4.47 10.20
CA THR A 42 5.18 3.47 9.92
C THR A 42 5.80 2.17 9.41
N ILE A 43 6.76 2.24 8.48
CA ILE A 43 7.52 1.08 8.00
C ILE A 43 8.21 0.36 9.16
N GLY A 44 8.87 1.08 10.06
CA GLY A 44 9.50 0.49 11.24
C GLY A 44 8.50 -0.25 12.15
N VAL A 45 7.26 0.24 12.28
CA VAL A 45 6.20 -0.49 13.00
C VAL A 45 5.84 -1.79 12.29
N PHE A 46 5.71 -1.77 10.96
CA PHE A 46 5.43 -2.96 10.16
C PHE A 46 6.56 -3.99 10.27
N GLU A 47 7.81 -3.58 10.07
CA GLU A 47 8.99 -4.44 10.19
C GLU A 47 9.04 -5.14 11.55
N ASN A 48 8.84 -4.40 12.63
CA ASN A 48 8.84 -4.95 13.98
C ASN A 48 7.67 -5.91 14.26
N CYS A 49 6.51 -5.70 13.62
CA CYS A 49 5.33 -6.53 13.85
C CYS A 49 5.29 -7.77 12.95
N LEU A 50 5.95 -7.72 11.79
CA LEU A 50 5.95 -8.78 10.79
C LEU A 50 7.21 -9.66 10.84
N GLN A 51 8.11 -9.44 11.80
CA GLN A 51 9.27 -10.32 12.00
C GLN A 51 8.85 -11.81 12.08
N PRO A 52 9.61 -12.72 11.43
CA PRO A 52 10.92 -12.51 10.78
C PRO A 52 10.84 -12.11 9.28
N LEU A 53 9.68 -11.71 8.77
CA LEU A 53 9.50 -11.39 7.35
C LEU A 53 10.28 -10.13 6.95
N VAL A 54 10.86 -10.15 5.75
CA VAL A 54 11.49 -8.97 5.15
C VAL A 54 10.40 -8.11 4.52
N VAL A 55 10.17 -6.92 5.08
CA VAL A 55 9.20 -5.96 4.54
C VAL A 55 9.87 -5.16 3.42
N THR A 56 9.29 -5.23 2.23
CA THR A 56 9.62 -4.32 1.12
C THR A 56 8.59 -3.19 1.07
N HIS A 57 9.02 -2.00 0.66
CA HIS A 57 8.13 -0.84 0.56
C HIS A 57 8.41 -0.06 -0.73
N GLU A 58 7.36 0.56 -1.27
CA GLU A 58 7.41 1.49 -2.39
C GLU A 58 6.91 2.85 -1.88
N MET A 59 7.66 3.92 -2.14
CA MET A 59 7.21 5.28 -1.90
C MET A 59 6.58 5.85 -3.18
N PRO A 60 5.61 6.78 -3.07
CA PRO A 60 5.09 7.46 -4.24
C PRO A 60 6.21 8.16 -5.01
N ASP A 61 6.25 7.96 -6.32
CA ASP A 61 7.16 8.63 -7.24
C ASP A 61 6.36 9.38 -8.31
N ASN A 62 6.66 10.67 -8.52
CA ASN A 62 5.93 11.54 -9.45
C ASN A 62 4.40 11.47 -9.29
N ASP A 63 3.92 11.50 -8.03
CA ASP A 63 2.52 11.36 -7.65
C ASP A 63 1.86 10.05 -8.12
N LYS A 64 2.66 9.02 -8.37
CA LYS A 64 2.21 7.68 -8.73
C LYS A 64 2.60 6.65 -7.69
N LEU A 65 1.75 5.64 -7.52
CA LEU A 65 2.03 4.49 -6.67
C LEU A 65 1.40 3.24 -7.27
N ARG A 66 2.10 2.13 -7.25
CA ARG A 66 1.54 0.85 -7.72
C ARG A 66 1.02 0.02 -6.57
N PHE A 67 -0.20 -0.45 -6.68
CA PHE A 67 -0.81 -1.37 -5.73
C PHE A 67 -1.51 -2.50 -6.46
N LEU A 68 -1.07 -3.74 -6.25
CA LEU A 68 -1.46 -4.90 -7.07
C LEU A 68 -1.14 -4.63 -8.55
N ASP A 69 -2.10 -4.92 -9.45
CA ASP A 69 -2.01 -4.65 -10.89
C ASP A 69 -2.60 -3.29 -11.27
N LEU A 70 -2.60 -2.32 -10.34
CA LEU A 70 -3.09 -0.96 -10.58
C LEU A 70 -1.98 0.06 -10.42
N ASN A 71 -1.96 1.02 -11.34
CA ASN A 71 -1.21 2.26 -11.21
C ASN A 71 -2.16 3.35 -10.71
N LEU A 72 -1.90 3.88 -9.52
CA LEU A 72 -2.65 4.95 -8.90
C LEU A 72 -1.92 6.26 -9.16
N VAL A 73 -2.62 7.23 -9.76
CA VAL A 73 -2.10 8.58 -10.02
C VAL A 73 -2.86 9.55 -9.14
N PHE A 74 -2.16 10.16 -8.19
CA PHE A 74 -2.73 11.12 -7.26
C PHE A 74 -2.70 12.51 -7.88
N SER A 75 -3.85 13.18 -7.89
CA SER A 75 -3.98 14.58 -8.28
C SER A 75 -4.56 15.38 -7.11
N PRO A 76 -4.43 16.72 -7.09
CA PRO A 76 -4.89 17.52 -5.96
C PRO A 76 -6.39 17.37 -5.66
N GLN A 77 -7.23 17.02 -6.65
CA GLN A 77 -8.68 16.91 -6.50
C GLN A 77 -9.22 15.49 -6.60
N HIS A 78 -8.47 14.54 -7.16
CA HIS A 78 -8.97 13.21 -7.48
C HIS A 78 -7.84 12.19 -7.58
N ILE A 79 -8.22 10.92 -7.61
CA ILE A 79 -7.29 9.81 -7.83
C ILE A 79 -7.73 9.12 -9.13
N CYS A 80 -6.82 9.09 -10.09
CA CYS A 80 -6.97 8.30 -11.30
C CYS A 80 -6.34 6.92 -11.08
N TRP A 81 -6.88 5.91 -11.74
CA TRP A 81 -6.28 4.59 -11.74
C TRP A 81 -6.39 3.97 -13.11
N CYS A 82 -5.38 3.18 -13.49
CA CYS A 82 -5.42 2.34 -14.66
C CYS A 82 -4.87 0.94 -14.33
N TYR A 83 -5.27 -0.03 -15.15
CA TYR A 83 -4.72 -1.37 -15.08
C TYR A 83 -3.26 -1.36 -15.56
N GLU A 84 -2.36 -1.79 -14.71
CA GLU A 84 -0.92 -1.89 -14.96
C GLU A 84 -0.37 -3.18 -14.30
N PRO A 85 -0.48 -4.32 -14.98
CA PRO A 85 -0.07 -5.61 -14.42
C PRO A 85 1.42 -5.67 -14.14
N ARG A 86 1.79 -6.19 -12.96
CA ARG A 86 3.20 -6.30 -12.53
C ARG A 86 3.98 -7.36 -13.31
N ALA A 87 3.30 -8.39 -13.78
CA ALA A 87 3.90 -9.51 -14.48
C ALA A 87 3.73 -9.38 -15.99
N GLN A 88 4.83 -9.49 -16.74
CA GLN A 88 4.81 -9.80 -18.18
C GLN A 88 4.62 -11.31 -18.44
N LYS A 89 4.09 -12.05 -17.45
CA LYS A 89 3.84 -13.49 -17.63
C LYS A 89 2.77 -13.65 -18.71
N PRO A 90 2.97 -14.55 -19.70
CA PRO A 90 1.96 -14.80 -20.71
C PRO A 90 0.64 -15.14 -20.01
N LEU A 91 -0.45 -14.58 -20.53
CA LEU A 91 -1.78 -14.94 -20.08
C LEU A 91 -1.93 -16.45 -20.28
N LEU A 92 -1.93 -17.17 -19.17
CA LEU A 92 -2.16 -18.61 -19.20
C LEU A 92 -3.60 -18.84 -19.68
N PRO A 93 -3.89 -19.91 -20.45
CA PRO A 93 -5.19 -20.14 -21.06
C PRO A 93 -6.22 -20.67 -20.05
N PHE A 94 -6.31 -20.04 -18.88
CA PHE A 94 -7.33 -20.27 -17.88
C PHE A 94 -8.13 -18.99 -17.62
N LEU A 95 -9.43 -19.15 -17.41
CA LEU A 95 -10.37 -18.06 -17.17
C LEU A 95 -10.74 -18.08 -15.68
N LEU A 96 -10.44 -17.00 -14.95
CA LEU A 96 -10.97 -16.81 -13.61
C LEU A 96 -12.30 -16.05 -13.72
N LEU A 97 -13.41 -16.75 -13.52
CA LEU A 97 -14.74 -16.14 -13.43
C LEU A 97 -14.99 -15.73 -11.98
N THR A 98 -15.23 -14.44 -11.75
CA THR A 98 -15.75 -13.95 -10.47
C THR A 98 -17.20 -13.54 -10.66
N ALA A 99 -18.11 -14.25 -9.98
CA ALA A 99 -19.52 -13.87 -9.91
C ALA A 99 -19.70 -12.83 -8.80
N ARG A 100 -20.48 -11.79 -9.08
CA ARG A 100 -20.89 -10.79 -8.08
C ARG A 100 -22.13 -11.26 -7.35
#